data_AF-A0A523NXR5-F1
#
_entry.id   AF-A0A523NXR5-F1
#
_cell.length_a   1.000
_cell.length_b   1.000
_cell.length_c   1.000
_cell.angle_alpha   90.00
_cell.angle_beta   90.00
_cell.angle_gamma   90.00
#
_symmetry.space_group_name_H-M   'P 1'
#
loop_
_entity.id
_entity.type
_entity.pdbx_description
1 polymer ?
#
loop_
_entity_poly.entity_id
_entity_poly.type
_entity_poly.pdbx_seq_one_letter_code
_entity_poly.pdbx_strand_id
1 'polypeptide(L)'
;MKRPTFGHGVVVAFVFALVGAVTFSSLTLLLSPAVLLKALITVLGGLYVATLLARSKAKTGRITTVALWLGSALGVWIFVPGLTLFLIAHLTMVWLIRSLNFHTSVLSALLDLALCALSGLAAIAIARHSHSIFLTVWSLFLIQALFVAIPSLAKTRRHPPTDNPEFRFKRALRSAEAAIRRMHCTD
;
A
#
# COMPACT_ATOMS: atom_id res chain seq x y z
N MET A 1 16.89 -1.73 -5.52
CA MET A 1 15.82 -2.32 -4.66
C MET A 1 14.63 -2.72 -5.52
N LYS A 2 14.20 -3.99 -5.44
CA LYS A 2 13.22 -4.62 -6.33
C LYS A 2 11.80 -4.12 -6.03
N ARG A 3 11.04 -3.76 -7.08
CA ARG A 3 9.63 -3.38 -6.95
C ARG A 3 8.82 -4.57 -6.38
N PRO A 4 7.76 -4.34 -5.60
CA PRO A 4 6.87 -5.43 -5.22
C PRO A 4 6.36 -6.12 -6.49
N THR A 5 6.55 -7.44 -6.58
CA THR A 5 6.06 -8.26 -7.68
C THR A 5 4.79 -8.99 -7.25
N PHE A 6 3.90 -9.25 -8.21
CA PHE A 6 2.68 -10.02 -7.96
C PHE A 6 2.97 -11.35 -7.26
N GLY A 7 3.92 -12.14 -7.78
CA GLY A 7 4.29 -13.43 -7.19
C GLY A 7 4.75 -13.34 -5.74
N HIS A 8 5.40 -12.24 -5.33
CA HIS A 8 5.74 -12.06 -3.92
C HIS A 8 4.49 -11.79 -3.07
N GLY A 9 3.53 -11.00 -3.58
CA GLY A 9 2.26 -10.77 -2.91
C GLY A 9 1.45 -12.06 -2.73
N VAL A 10 1.46 -12.95 -3.72
CA VAL A 10 0.82 -14.28 -3.64
C VAL A 10 1.44 -15.12 -2.51
N VAL A 11 2.77 -15.18 -2.42
CA VAL A 11 3.44 -15.93 -1.35
C VAL A 11 3.12 -15.34 0.03
N VAL A 12 3.14 -14.01 0.17
CA VAL A 12 2.77 -13.35 1.44
C VAL A 12 1.33 -13.65 1.81
N ALA A 13 0.39 -13.58 0.85
CA ALA A 13 -1.00 -13.94 1.06
C ALA A 13 -1.14 -15.40 1.55
N PHE A 14 -0.35 -16.32 0.99
CA PHE A 14 -0.38 -17.74 1.36
C PHE A 14 0.05 -17.93 2.80
N VAL A 15 1.20 -17.34 3.15
CA VAL A 15 1.75 -17.40 4.50
C VAL A 15 0.76 -16.80 5.51
N PHE A 16 0.16 -15.65 5.19
CA PHE A 16 -0.84 -15.02 6.08
C PHE A 16 -2.09 -15.87 6.23
N ALA A 17 -2.57 -16.48 5.15
CA ALA A 17 -3.73 -17.38 5.20
C ALA A 17 -3.45 -18.62 6.05
N LEU A 18 -2.28 -19.24 5.86
CA LEU A 18 -1.88 -20.42 6.62
C LEU A 18 -1.69 -20.10 8.11
N VAL A 19 -0.88 -19.09 8.42
CA VAL A 19 -0.62 -18.67 9.81
C VAL A 19 -1.91 -18.20 10.48
N GLY A 20 -2.74 -17.44 9.77
CA GLY A 20 -4.02 -16.96 10.29
C GLY A 20 -4.98 -18.10 10.60
N ALA A 21 -5.09 -19.10 9.72
CA ALA A 21 -5.92 -20.27 9.95
C ALA A 21 -5.43 -21.11 11.14
N VAL A 22 -4.14 -21.44 11.19
CA VAL A 22 -3.55 -22.22 12.30
C VAL A 22 -3.72 -21.49 13.63
N THR A 23 -3.43 -20.19 13.66
CA THR A 23 -3.57 -19.37 14.87
C THR A 23 -5.03 -19.31 15.31
N PHE A 24 -5.95 -19.11 14.36
CA PHE A 24 -7.39 -19.10 14.67
C PHE A 24 -7.82 -20.42 15.31
N SER A 25 -7.60 -21.54 14.62
CA SER A 25 -8.02 -22.87 15.09
C SER A 25 -7.41 -23.27 16.44
N SER A 26 -6.19 -22.82 16.73
CA SER A 26 -5.52 -23.14 17.99
C SER A 26 -6.03 -22.29 19.16
N LEU A 27 -6.30 -21.00 18.92
CA LEU A 27 -6.69 -20.06 19.98
C LEU A 27 -8.19 -19.92 20.18
N THR A 28 -9.05 -20.44 19.28
CA THR A 28 -10.51 -20.43 19.48
C THR A 28 -10.95 -21.20 20.73
N LEU A 29 -10.10 -22.10 21.25
CA LEU A 29 -10.34 -22.83 22.49
C LEU A 29 -10.15 -21.96 23.74
N LEU A 30 -9.34 -20.91 23.65
CA LEU A 30 -8.93 -20.06 24.78
C LEU A 30 -9.61 -18.70 24.76
N LEU A 31 -9.98 -18.20 23.57
CA LEU A 31 -10.50 -16.85 23.35
C LEU A 31 -11.80 -16.89 22.58
N SER A 32 -12.64 -15.86 22.79
CA SER A 32 -13.86 -15.73 21.99
C SER A 32 -13.51 -15.51 20.51
N PRO A 33 -14.27 -16.12 19.57
CA PRO A 33 -14.01 -15.98 18.15
C PRO A 33 -13.98 -14.52 17.69
N ALA A 34 -14.81 -13.66 18.28
CA ALA A 34 -14.86 -12.24 17.97
C ALA A 34 -13.55 -11.51 18.28
N VAL A 35 -12.98 -11.74 19.48
CA VAL A 35 -11.69 -11.15 19.88
C VAL A 35 -10.57 -11.66 18.98
N LEU A 36 -10.59 -12.94 18.66
CA LEU A 36 -9.57 -13.56 17.82
C LEU A 36 -9.60 -13.05 16.38
N LEU A 37 -10.79 -12.84 15.81
CA LEU A 37 -10.94 -12.21 14.49
C LEU A 37 -10.46 -10.76 14.49
N LYS A 38 -10.80 -9.96 15.53
CA LYS A 38 -10.26 -8.60 15.66
C LYS A 38 -8.72 -8.63 15.74
N ALA A 39 -8.17 -9.53 16.56
CA ALA A 39 -6.72 -9.69 16.72
C ALA A 39 -6.04 -10.06 15.40
N LEU A 40 -6.60 -11.02 14.65
CA LEU A 40 -6.09 -11.42 13.34
C LEU A 40 -6.11 -10.27 12.34
N ILE A 41 -7.22 -9.52 12.25
CA ILE A 41 -7.32 -8.37 11.35
C ILE A 41 -6.25 -7.32 11.68
N THR A 42 -6.07 -7.00 12.97
CA THR A 42 -5.04 -6.04 13.39
C THR A 42 -3.63 -6.55 13.13
N VAL A 43 -3.30 -7.78 13.53
CA VAL A 43 -1.94 -8.33 13.37
C VAL A 43 -1.59 -8.50 11.89
N LEU A 44 -2.48 -9.10 11.10
CA LEU A 44 -2.24 -9.29 9.67
C LEU A 44 -2.20 -7.96 8.92
N GLY A 45 -3.08 -7.01 9.26
CA GLY A 45 -3.05 -5.66 8.71
C GLY A 45 -1.74 -4.93 9.04
N GLY A 46 -1.28 -5.03 10.29
CA GLY A 46 -0.02 -4.44 10.74
C GLY A 46 1.19 -5.07 10.06
N LEU A 47 1.21 -6.40 9.94
CA LEU A 47 2.27 -7.12 9.24
C LEU A 47 2.30 -6.75 7.76
N TYR A 48 1.14 -6.64 7.11
CA TYR A 48 1.03 -6.18 5.74
C TYR A 48 1.60 -4.76 5.58
N VAL A 49 1.18 -3.82 6.43
CA VAL A 49 1.71 -2.44 6.45
C VAL A 49 3.22 -2.44 6.66
N ALA A 50 3.73 -3.22 7.62
CA ALA A 50 5.17 -3.34 7.87
C ALA A 50 5.94 -3.84 6.64
N THR A 51 5.43 -4.86 5.92
CA THR A 51 6.05 -5.34 4.67
C THR A 51 6.04 -4.28 3.57
N LEU A 52 4.99 -3.46 3.51
CA LEU A 52 4.84 -2.36 2.55
C LEU A 52 5.87 -1.25 2.84
N LEU A 53 5.97 -0.82 4.10
CA LEU A 53 6.93 0.21 4.54
C LEU A 53 8.39 -0.26 4.45
N ALA A 54 8.67 -1.53 4.71
CA ALA A 54 10.01 -2.10 4.53
C ALA A 54 10.49 -2.05 3.07
N ARG A 55 9.55 -1.97 2.11
CA ARG A 55 9.83 -1.89 0.67
C ARG A 55 9.72 -0.49 0.08
N SER A 56 9.22 0.48 0.85
CA SER A 56 9.15 1.87 0.42
C SER A 56 10.54 2.47 0.33
N LYS A 57 10.77 3.33 -0.68
CA LYS A 57 12.02 4.08 -0.84
C LYS A 57 12.12 5.29 0.10
N ALA A 58 10.99 5.75 0.63
CA ALA A 58 10.94 6.89 1.54
C ALA A 58 11.40 6.46 2.93
N LYS A 59 12.60 6.92 3.34
CA LYS A 59 13.12 6.66 4.70
C LYS A 59 12.50 7.60 5.74
N THR A 60 12.18 8.83 5.33
CA THR A 60 11.56 9.85 6.19
C THR A 60 10.04 9.61 6.23
N GLY A 61 9.48 9.43 7.44
CA GLY A 61 8.04 9.22 7.64
C GLY A 61 7.61 7.78 7.98
N ARG A 62 8.54 6.81 8.00
CA ARG A 62 8.20 5.41 8.34
C ARG A 62 7.74 5.26 9.79
N ILE A 63 8.47 5.86 10.72
CA ILE A 63 8.16 5.79 12.16
C ILE A 63 6.83 6.47 12.44
N THR A 64 6.61 7.66 11.88
CA THR A 64 5.34 8.39 12.03
C THR A 64 4.17 7.61 11.44
N THR A 65 4.34 6.98 10.26
CA THR A 65 3.29 6.11 9.68
C THR A 65 2.96 4.93 10.58
N VAL A 66 3.97 4.26 11.15
CA VAL A 66 3.76 3.13 12.07
C VAL A 66 3.08 3.60 13.36
N ALA A 67 3.52 4.70 13.95
CA ALA A 67 2.92 5.27 15.16
C ALA A 67 1.46 5.68 14.92
N LEU A 68 1.17 6.34 13.80
CA LEU A 68 -0.18 6.71 13.42
C LEU A 68 -1.06 5.49 13.19
N TRP A 69 -0.53 4.47 12.52
CA TRP A 69 -1.26 3.21 12.30
C TRP A 69 -1.56 2.50 13.64
N LEU A 70 -0.58 2.40 14.54
CA LEU A 70 -0.77 1.78 15.87
C LEU A 70 -1.80 2.54 16.71
N GLY A 71 -1.69 3.88 16.78
CA GLY A 71 -2.64 4.71 17.52
C GLY A 71 -4.05 4.59 16.95
N SER A 72 -4.18 4.58 15.63
CA SER A 72 -5.49 4.43 14.98
C SER A 72 -6.05 3.01 15.13
N ALA A 73 -5.22 1.97 15.04
CA ALA A 73 -5.63 0.58 15.25
C ALA A 73 -6.12 0.36 16.69
N LEU A 74 -5.44 0.96 17.68
CA LEU A 74 -5.88 0.94 19.07
C LEU A 74 -7.21 1.69 19.26
N GLY A 75 -7.36 2.87 18.64
CA GLY A 75 -8.62 3.60 18.64
C GLY A 75 -9.77 2.78 18.06
N VAL A 76 -9.57 2.16 16.89
CA VAL A 76 -10.58 1.30 16.26
C VAL A 76 -10.88 0.08 17.15
N TRP A 77 -9.89 -0.47 17.85
CA TRP A 77 -10.10 -1.58 18.80
C TRP A 77 -11.08 -1.24 19.91
N ILE A 78 -10.91 -0.06 20.51
CA ILE A 78 -11.69 0.42 21.65
C ILE A 78 -13.07 0.89 21.22
N PHE A 79 -13.16 1.68 20.16
CA PHE A 79 -14.39 2.39 19.78
C PHE A 79 -15.27 1.64 18.78
N VAL A 80 -14.74 0.64 18.06
CA VAL A 80 -15.51 -0.09 17.03
C VAL A 80 -15.82 -1.51 17.48
N PRO A 81 -17.07 -1.79 17.92
CA PRO A 81 -17.47 -3.14 18.33
C PRO A 81 -17.78 -4.05 17.14
N GLY A 82 -18.33 -3.50 16.04
CA GLY A 82 -18.77 -4.28 14.88
C GLY A 82 -17.62 -4.79 14.02
N LEU A 83 -17.57 -6.10 13.78
CA LEU A 83 -16.48 -6.75 13.01
C LEU A 83 -16.37 -6.21 11.58
N THR A 84 -17.49 -5.98 10.90
CA THR A 84 -17.49 -5.45 9.52
C THR A 84 -16.90 -4.04 9.48
N LEU A 85 -17.33 -3.17 10.38
CA LEU A 85 -16.81 -1.80 10.47
C LEU A 85 -15.33 -1.80 10.88
N PHE A 86 -14.95 -2.72 11.76
CA PHE A 86 -13.57 -2.93 12.18
C PHE A 86 -12.67 -3.32 11.00
N LEU A 87 -13.12 -4.25 10.16
CA LEU A 87 -12.42 -4.65 8.93
C LEU A 87 -12.31 -3.49 7.95
N ILE A 88 -13.42 -2.78 7.68
CA ILE A 88 -13.45 -1.62 6.78
C ILE A 88 -12.45 -0.57 7.25
N ALA A 89 -12.43 -0.24 8.55
CA ALA A 89 -11.50 0.74 9.11
C ALA A 89 -10.03 0.36 8.88
N HIS A 90 -9.67 -0.91 9.07
CA HIS A 90 -8.30 -1.39 8.80
C HIS A 90 -7.98 -1.36 7.30
N LEU A 91 -8.92 -1.72 6.42
CA LEU A 91 -8.74 -1.62 4.98
C LEU A 91 -8.57 -0.17 4.52
N THR A 92 -9.35 0.76 5.06
CA THR A 92 -9.21 2.20 4.77
C THR A 92 -7.85 2.72 5.23
N MET A 93 -7.34 2.28 6.38
CA MET A 93 -5.97 2.65 6.80
C MET A 93 -4.92 2.10 5.85
N VAL A 94 -5.03 0.84 5.44
CA VAL A 94 -4.09 0.23 4.47
C VAL A 94 -4.12 0.99 3.14
N TRP A 95 -5.32 1.29 2.64
CA TRP A 95 -5.51 2.11 1.44
C TRP A 95 -4.89 3.50 1.59
N LEU A 96 -5.12 4.19 2.71
CA LEU A 96 -4.59 5.52 2.96
C LEU A 96 -3.06 5.51 2.95
N ILE A 97 -2.44 4.54 3.62
CA ILE A 97 -0.98 4.37 3.65
C ILE A 97 -0.45 4.09 2.23
N ARG A 98 -1.14 3.25 1.45
CA ARG A 98 -0.73 2.93 0.07
C ARG A 98 -0.86 4.14 -0.85
N SER A 99 -1.97 4.86 -0.77
CA SER A 99 -2.24 6.11 -1.49
C SER A 99 -1.13 7.13 -1.26
N LEU A 100 -0.81 7.43 0.00
CA LEU A 100 0.20 8.41 0.38
C LEU A 100 1.64 8.02 -0.01
N ASN A 101 1.97 6.73 -0.01
CA ASN A 101 3.34 6.27 -0.26
C ASN A 101 3.63 5.93 -1.73
N PHE A 102 2.64 5.49 -2.50
CA PHE A 102 2.88 4.88 -3.82
C PHE A 102 2.12 5.54 -4.97
N HIS A 103 1.08 6.33 -4.70
CA HIS A 103 0.25 6.92 -5.75
C HIS A 103 0.47 8.43 -5.87
N THR A 104 0.76 8.88 -7.10
CA THR A 104 0.97 10.30 -7.43
C THR A 104 -0.24 10.93 -8.13
N SER A 105 -1.28 10.15 -8.43
CA SER A 105 -2.53 10.62 -9.03
C SER A 105 -3.76 10.13 -8.28
N VAL A 106 -4.76 11.02 -8.18
CA VAL A 106 -6.05 10.75 -7.52
C VAL A 106 -6.76 9.55 -8.16
N LEU A 107 -6.70 9.41 -9.49
CA LEU A 107 -7.30 8.29 -10.21
C LEU A 107 -6.67 6.94 -9.82
N SER A 108 -5.35 6.90 -9.59
CA SER A 108 -4.66 5.69 -9.17
C SER A 108 -5.00 5.33 -7.72
N ALA A 109 -5.20 6.33 -6.85
CA ALA A 109 -5.71 6.14 -5.49
C ALA A 109 -7.17 5.64 -5.47
N LEU A 110 -8.02 6.11 -6.39
CA LEU A 110 -9.41 5.64 -6.55
C LEU A 110 -9.48 4.19 -7.01
N LEU A 111 -8.65 3.78 -7.96
CA LEU A 111 -8.56 2.36 -8.38
C LEU A 111 -8.08 1.48 -7.22
N ASP A 112 -7.15 1.97 -6.41
CA ASP A 112 -6.69 1.25 -5.23
C ASP A 112 -7.78 1.15 -4.14
N LEU A 113 -8.63 2.18 -4.02
CA LEU A 113 -9.80 2.14 -3.14
C LEU A 113 -10.80 1.08 -3.60
N ALA A 114 -11.09 1.04 -4.91
CA ALA A 114 -11.97 0.03 -5.50
C ALA A 114 -11.41 -1.38 -5.29
N LEU A 115 -10.10 -1.56 -5.43
CA LEU A 115 -9.43 -2.84 -5.16
C LEU A 115 -9.54 -3.24 -3.69
N CYS A 116 -9.37 -2.29 -2.77
CA CYS A 116 -9.55 -2.54 -1.34
C CYS A 116 -11.00 -2.91 -1.00
N ALA A 117 -11.97 -2.19 -1.57
CA ALA A 117 -13.39 -2.49 -1.39
C ALA A 117 -13.74 -3.88 -1.92
N LEU A 118 -13.28 -4.24 -3.13
CA LEU A 118 -13.49 -5.55 -3.74
C LEU A 118 -12.89 -6.67 -2.88
N SER A 119 -11.67 -6.47 -2.39
CA SER A 119 -10.99 -7.40 -1.47
C SER A 119 -11.79 -7.61 -0.19
N GLY A 120 -12.31 -6.55 0.42
CA GLY A 120 -13.14 -6.63 1.63
C GLY A 120 -14.47 -7.35 1.37
N LEU A 121 -15.16 -7.03 0.26
CA LEU A 121 -16.41 -7.68 -0.12
C LEU A 121 -16.22 -9.17 -0.38
N ALA A 122 -15.17 -9.55 -1.12
CA ALA A 122 -14.84 -10.94 -1.36
C ALA A 122 -14.58 -11.70 -0.06
N ALA A 123 -13.82 -11.10 0.86
CA ALA A 123 -13.54 -11.70 2.17
C ALA A 123 -14.83 -11.92 2.98
N ILE A 124 -15.73 -10.93 3.02
CA ILE A 124 -17.02 -11.03 3.72
C ILE A 124 -17.90 -12.12 3.08
N ALA A 125 -17.98 -12.17 1.75
CA ALA A 125 -18.76 -13.17 1.04
C ALA A 125 -18.25 -14.59 1.34
N ILE A 126 -16.94 -14.81 1.23
CA ILE A 126 -16.32 -16.11 1.50
C ILE A 126 -16.48 -16.51 2.97
N ALA A 127 -16.31 -15.56 3.90
CA ALA A 127 -16.50 -15.82 5.33
C ALA A 127 -17.94 -16.28 5.64
N ARG A 128 -18.95 -15.72 4.95
CA ARG A 128 -20.36 -16.08 5.13
C ARG A 128 -20.74 -17.42 4.49
N HIS A 129 -20.13 -17.78 3.36
CA HIS A 129 -20.50 -18.99 2.63
C HIS A 129 -19.68 -20.23 3.02
N SER A 130 -18.38 -20.06 3.26
CA SER A 130 -17.45 -21.20 3.43
C SER A 130 -17.01 -21.43 4.87
N HIS A 131 -17.20 -20.45 5.76
CA HIS A 131 -16.71 -20.46 7.16
C HIS A 131 -15.20 -20.77 7.31
N SER A 132 -14.43 -20.74 6.23
CA SER A 132 -13.00 -21.09 6.20
C SER A 132 -12.14 -19.84 6.29
N ILE A 133 -11.46 -19.67 7.43
CA ILE A 133 -10.55 -18.55 7.69
C ILE A 133 -9.42 -18.51 6.66
N PHE A 134 -8.89 -19.66 6.28
CA PHE A 134 -7.85 -19.76 5.26
C PHE A 134 -8.31 -19.10 3.95
N LEU A 135 -9.48 -19.51 3.44
CA LEU A 135 -10.01 -19.01 2.17
C LEU A 135 -10.35 -17.51 2.24
N THR A 136 -10.89 -17.06 3.38
CA THR A 136 -11.19 -15.64 3.61
C THR A 136 -9.92 -14.79 3.56
N VAL A 137 -8.89 -15.17 4.31
CA VAL A 137 -7.62 -14.42 4.39
C VAL A 137 -6.87 -14.51 3.06
N TRP A 138 -6.82 -15.69 2.44
CA TRP A 138 -6.20 -15.91 1.15
C TRP A 138 -6.79 -15.00 0.08
N SER A 139 -8.12 -15.02 -0.10
CA SER A 139 -8.78 -14.22 -1.12
C SER A 139 -8.66 -12.72 -0.86
N LEU A 140 -8.73 -12.30 0.41
CA LEU A 140 -8.51 -10.90 0.81
C LEU A 140 -7.13 -10.44 0.34
N PHE A 141 -6.06 -11.13 0.74
CA PHE A 141 -4.69 -10.71 0.42
C PHE A 141 -4.30 -10.97 -1.03
N LEU A 142 -4.89 -11.96 -1.69
CA LEU A 142 -4.64 -12.24 -3.11
C LEU A 142 -5.16 -11.09 -3.98
N ILE A 143 -6.37 -10.59 -3.71
CA ILE A 143 -6.89 -9.41 -4.40
C ILE A 143 -6.06 -8.18 -4.05
N GLN A 144 -5.63 -8.02 -2.79
CA GLN A 144 -4.72 -6.94 -2.40
C GLN A 144 -3.39 -7.01 -3.16
N ALA A 145 -2.85 -8.20 -3.44
CA ALA A 145 -1.60 -8.37 -4.19
C ALA A 145 -1.68 -7.82 -5.63
N LEU A 146 -2.89 -7.67 -6.18
CA LEU A 146 -3.13 -7.10 -7.50
C LEU A 146 -2.84 -5.59 -7.56
N PHE A 147 -2.59 -4.92 -6.43
CA PHE A 147 -2.22 -3.49 -6.40
C PHE A 147 -1.00 -3.17 -7.28
N VAL A 148 -0.11 -4.14 -7.46
CA VAL A 148 1.09 -4.02 -8.31
C VAL A 148 0.73 -3.76 -9.78
N ALA A 149 -0.44 -4.23 -10.23
CA ALA A 149 -0.92 -4.06 -11.59
C ALA A 149 -1.52 -2.67 -11.85
N ILE A 150 -1.80 -1.87 -10.82
CA ILE A 150 -2.35 -0.53 -10.98
C ILE A 150 -1.28 0.35 -11.64
N PRO A 151 -1.46 0.78 -12.91
CA PRO A 151 -0.47 1.59 -13.57
C PRO A 151 -0.36 2.94 -12.83
N SER A 152 0.87 3.38 -12.54
CA SER A 152 1.11 4.76 -12.11
C SER A 152 0.85 5.69 -13.30
N LEU A 153 -0.41 6.03 -13.55
CA LEU A 153 -0.84 6.81 -14.72
C LEU A 153 -0.16 8.19 -14.79
N ALA A 154 0.38 8.70 -13.68
CA ALA A 154 1.12 9.96 -13.66
C ALA A 154 2.58 9.87 -14.15
N LYS A 155 3.12 8.66 -14.39
CA LYS A 155 4.53 8.48 -14.79
C LYS A 155 4.78 8.67 -16.30
N THR A 156 3.92 9.43 -16.97
CA THR A 156 4.08 9.84 -18.38
C THR A 156 4.64 11.26 -18.53
N ARG A 157 5.18 11.86 -17.46
CA ARG A 157 6.26 12.84 -17.61
C ARG A 157 7.58 12.19 -17.24
N ARG A 158 8.14 11.42 -18.18
CA ARG A 158 9.60 11.38 -18.29
C ARG A 158 10.01 12.84 -18.48
N HIS A 159 10.57 13.45 -17.45
CA HIS A 159 11.52 14.51 -17.72
C HIS A 159 12.53 13.94 -18.72
N PRO A 160 12.79 14.59 -19.86
CA PRO A 160 13.97 14.26 -20.64
C PRO A 160 15.19 14.28 -19.71
N PRO A 161 16.25 13.51 -19.98
CA PRO A 161 17.42 13.40 -19.10
C PRO A 161 18.14 14.76 -19.03
N THR A 162 17.64 15.65 -18.18
CA THR A 162 18.22 16.97 -17.90
C THR A 162 19.01 16.97 -16.59
N ASP A 163 19.13 15.81 -15.94
CA ASP A 163 19.89 15.61 -14.71
C ASP A 163 21.31 15.09 -14.96
N ASN A 164 21.82 15.27 -16.19
CA ASN A 164 23.27 15.26 -16.40
C ASN A 164 23.77 16.71 -16.16
N PRO A 165 24.60 16.97 -15.14
CA PRO A 165 25.18 18.29 -14.90
C PRO A 165 25.88 18.85 -16.15
N GLU A 166 26.43 17.98 -16.99
CA GLU A 166 27.05 18.34 -18.27
C GLU A 166 26.04 18.93 -19.26
N PHE A 167 24.80 18.45 -19.28
CA PHE A 167 23.73 19.01 -20.12
C PHE A 167 23.25 20.37 -19.60
N ARG A 168 23.19 20.56 -18.27
CA ARG A 168 22.87 21.87 -17.67
C ARG A 168 23.98 22.88 -17.98
N PHE A 169 25.23 22.47 -17.88
CA PHE A 169 26.39 23.29 -18.21
C PHE A 169 26.42 23.64 -19.71
N LYS A 170 26.26 22.65 -20.62
CA LYS A 170 26.18 22.88 -22.07
C LYS A 170 24.98 23.75 -22.48
N ARG A 171 23.89 23.72 -21.72
CA ARG A 171 22.74 24.61 -21.94
C ARG A 171 23.03 26.04 -21.48
N ALA A 172 23.66 26.21 -20.32
CA ALA A 172 24.11 27.51 -19.82
C ALA A 172 25.17 28.14 -20.74
N LEU A 173 26.12 27.35 -21.24
CA LEU A 173 27.13 27.79 -22.21
C LEU A 173 26.48 28.30 -23.49
N ARG A 174 25.57 27.52 -24.08
CA ARG A 174 24.84 27.94 -25.30
C ARG A 174 24.01 29.21 -25.10
N SER A 175 23.40 29.41 -23.92
CA SER A 175 22.70 30.67 -23.64
C SER A 175 23.65 31.85 -23.51
N ALA A 176 24.84 31.65 -22.93
CA ALA A 176 25.86 32.70 -22.82
C ALA A 176 26.43 33.07 -24.19
N GLU A 177 26.77 32.08 -25.03
CA GLU A 177 27.24 32.31 -26.40
C GLU A 177 26.21 33.01 -27.28
N ALA A 178 24.92 32.64 -27.14
CA ALA A 178 23.83 33.31 -27.86
C ALA A 178 23.65 34.77 -27.43
N ALA A 179 23.86 35.09 -26.15
CA ALA A 179 23.81 36.47 -25.67
C ALA A 179 24.97 37.31 -26.22
N ILE A 180 26.18 36.75 -26.26
CA ILE A 180 27.37 37.43 -26.80
C ILE A 180 27.21 37.68 -28.30
N ARG A 181 26.70 36.71 -29.07
CA ARG A 181 26.42 36.92 -30.50
C ARG A 181 25.39 38.02 -30.74
N ARG A 182 24.38 38.15 -29.88
CA ARG A 182 23.39 39.23 -29.99
C ARG A 182 24.00 40.61 -29.73
N MET A 183 24.98 40.71 -28.84
CA MET A 183 25.68 41.98 -28.57
C MET A 183 26.63 42.40 -29.71
N HIS A 184 27.17 41.43 -30.47
CA HIS A 184 28.07 41.72 -31.60
C HIS A 184 27.34 41.96 -32.94
N CYS A 185 26.03 41.74 -33.03
CA CYS A 185 25.24 41.99 -34.25
C CYS A 185 24.37 43.25 -34.15
N THR A 186 24.62 44.12 -33.16
CA THR A 186 23.88 45.38 -32.93
C THR A 186 24.64 46.64 -33.34
N ASP A 187 25.67 46.51 -34.18
CA ASP A 187 26.31 47.61 -34.94
C ASP A 187 25.94 47.49 -36.43
#